data_AF-A0A9X8HGC6-F1
#
_entry.id   AF-A0A9X8HGC6-F1
#
_cell.length_a   1.000
_cell.length_b   1.000
_cell.length_c   1.000
_cell.angle_alpha   90.00
_cell.angle_beta   90.00
_cell.angle_gamma   90.00
#
_symmetry.space_group_name_H-M   'P 1'
#
loop_
_entity.id
_entity.type
_entity.pdbx_description
1 polymer ?
#
loop_
_entity_poly.entity_id
_entity_poly.type
_entity_poly.pdbx_seq_one_letter_code
_entity_poly.pdbx_strand_id
1 'polypeptide(L)'
;MVGLHSLQISTMASFTIPAVSQNSKGWGPTDLPKQFLNIPYAPFGKLDKLGKAADFTAQYQSANPNRPARYQRTNDPSGVNAEFQYKHDTIEDQSFQLVDTAKATRNNTRLRPTWGQQRFAANRLNNRNGKTPGQGPPALESQSQMMKKGQQKQNKRWDRLSNARRMFSTKRRDGETKERMASVQVSTEWKLVQQFELMQLMKLQANIPPSEDLKTLGTLHKYDDNFDRISARTAKPLARFEVKENVAVTTTEDPVIESLATEGA
;
A
#
# COMPACT_ATOMS: atom_id res chain seq x y z
N MET A 1 -36.80 55.47 -36.77
CA MET A 1 -35.53 55.75 -36.05
C MET A 1 -35.91 55.97 -34.61
N VAL A 2 -35.45 55.23 -33.60
CA VAL A 2 -34.14 54.63 -33.35
C VAL A 2 -34.35 53.33 -32.56
N GLY A 3 -33.68 52.25 -32.95
CA GLY A 3 -33.66 50.98 -32.21
C GLY A 3 -32.61 51.04 -31.10
N LEU A 4 -32.92 50.49 -29.93
CA LEU A 4 -31.96 50.29 -28.85
C LEU A 4 -31.75 48.80 -28.61
N HIS A 5 -30.48 48.45 -28.68
CA HIS A 5 -29.93 47.11 -28.78
C HIS A 5 -30.03 46.35 -27.45
N SER A 6 -30.23 45.04 -27.61
CA SER A 6 -29.90 43.97 -26.68
C SER A 6 -28.68 44.25 -25.80
N LEU A 7 -28.87 44.24 -24.48
CA LEU A 7 -27.79 44.00 -23.52
C LEU A 7 -27.91 42.55 -23.02
N GLN A 8 -27.02 41.68 -23.52
CA GLN A 8 -26.79 40.38 -22.90
C GLN A 8 -26.17 40.63 -21.52
N ILE A 9 -26.90 40.27 -20.47
CA ILE A 9 -26.41 40.26 -19.10
C ILE A 9 -25.30 39.21 -19.03
N SER A 10 -24.07 39.67 -18.77
CA SER A 10 -22.90 38.85 -18.52
C SER A 10 -23.20 37.87 -17.38
N THR A 11 -22.98 36.57 -17.59
CA THR A 11 -23.13 35.55 -16.56
C THR A 11 -22.09 35.79 -15.46
N MET A 12 -22.51 36.46 -14.38
CA MET A 12 -21.70 36.60 -13.18
C MET A 12 -21.28 35.22 -12.67
N ALA A 13 -20.03 35.11 -12.21
CA ALA A 13 -19.54 33.91 -11.53
C ALA A 13 -20.52 33.51 -10.41
N SER A 14 -21.02 32.27 -10.47
CA SER A 14 -22.01 31.80 -9.51
C SER A 14 -21.32 31.34 -8.24
N PHE A 15 -21.60 32.02 -7.13
CA PHE A 15 -21.19 31.59 -5.80
C PHE A 15 -22.43 31.13 -5.03
N THR A 16 -22.47 29.83 -4.70
CA THR A 16 -23.50 29.26 -3.83
C THR A 16 -23.03 29.30 -2.39
N ILE A 17 -23.87 29.84 -1.52
CA ILE A 17 -23.55 29.94 -0.09
C ILE A 17 -23.46 28.52 0.49
N PRO A 18 -22.32 28.14 1.12
CA PRO A 18 -22.20 26.83 1.74
C PRO A 18 -23.15 26.72 2.94
N ALA A 19 -23.77 25.55 3.09
CA ALA A 19 -24.61 25.28 4.24
C ALA A 19 -23.75 25.14 5.51
N VAL A 20 -24.04 25.95 6.52
CA VAL A 20 -23.36 25.92 7.83
C VAL A 20 -24.37 25.52 8.90
N SER A 21 -24.00 24.59 9.79
CA SER A 21 -24.83 24.23 10.93
C SER A 21 -24.81 25.33 11.99
N GLN A 22 -25.98 25.72 12.50
CA GLN A 22 -26.10 26.69 13.57
C GLN A 22 -26.38 25.99 14.91
N ASN A 23 -25.60 26.32 15.94
CA ASN A 23 -25.78 25.83 17.29
C ASN A 23 -26.12 27.00 18.22
N SER A 24 -27.37 27.07 18.69
CA SER A 24 -27.85 28.16 19.55
C SER A 24 -27.41 28.05 21.01
N LYS A 25 -26.98 26.87 21.47
CA LYS A 25 -26.66 26.58 22.88
C LYS A 25 -25.17 26.44 23.16
N GLY A 26 -24.31 26.54 22.16
CA GLY A 26 -22.87 26.41 22.34
C GLY A 26 -22.09 26.31 21.03
N TRP A 27 -20.84 25.87 21.14
CA TRP A 27 -19.95 25.66 20.01
C TRP A 27 -19.70 24.16 19.81
N GLY A 28 -19.84 23.67 18.58
CA GLY A 28 -19.61 22.27 18.24
C GLY A 28 -20.69 21.67 17.33
N PRO A 29 -20.49 20.42 16.87
CA PRO A 29 -21.40 19.74 15.96
C PRO A 29 -22.73 19.43 16.67
N THR A 30 -23.84 19.75 16.00
CA THR A 30 -25.21 19.47 16.48
C THR A 30 -25.76 18.17 15.90
N ASP A 31 -25.49 17.92 14.61
CA ASP A 31 -26.05 16.82 13.85
C ASP A 31 -24.95 15.90 13.32
N LEU A 32 -25.28 14.61 13.21
CA LEU A 32 -24.44 13.67 12.51
C LEU A 32 -24.44 13.97 11.00
N PRO A 33 -23.28 13.84 10.32
CA PRO A 33 -23.23 14.01 8.88
C PRO A 33 -24.23 13.08 8.17
N LYS A 34 -25.06 13.64 7.29
CA LYS A 34 -26.10 12.89 6.55
C LYS A 34 -25.55 11.66 5.81
N GLN A 35 -24.30 11.73 5.36
CA GLN A 35 -23.58 10.65 4.68
C GLN A 35 -23.41 9.37 5.52
N PHE A 36 -23.42 9.48 6.85
CA PHE A 36 -23.27 8.34 7.77
C PHE A 36 -24.57 8.00 8.51
N LEU A 37 -25.68 8.64 8.14
CA LEU A 37 -26.98 8.31 8.67
C LEU A 37 -27.37 6.89 8.18
N ASN A 38 -27.91 6.06 9.07
CA ASN A 38 -28.36 4.68 8.77
C ASN A 38 -27.28 3.65 8.45
N ILE A 39 -25.99 3.94 8.70
CA ILE A 39 -24.89 2.98 8.51
C ILE A 39 -24.24 2.73 9.87
N PRO A 40 -24.09 1.46 10.31
CA PRO A 40 -23.32 1.14 11.51
C PRO A 40 -21.89 1.66 11.36
N TYR A 41 -21.46 2.50 12.29
CA TYR A 41 -20.10 3.02 12.27
C TYR A 41 -19.12 1.93 12.66
N ALA A 42 -18.11 1.70 11.81
CA ALA A 42 -16.97 0.87 12.16
C ALA A 42 -15.67 1.53 11.66
N PRO A 43 -14.64 1.66 12.50
CA PRO A 43 -13.37 2.25 12.08
C PRO A 43 -12.66 1.35 11.06
N PHE A 44 -11.91 1.96 10.15
CA PHE A 44 -11.06 1.24 9.22
C PHE A 44 -9.85 2.08 8.78
N GLY A 45 -8.73 1.42 8.53
CA GLY A 45 -7.58 2.04 7.90
C GLY A 45 -7.59 1.80 6.40
N LYS A 46 -7.49 2.85 5.57
CA LYS A 46 -7.29 2.69 4.11
C LYS A 46 -5.96 2.01 3.75
N LEU A 47 -5.05 1.93 4.73
CA LEU A 47 -3.71 1.34 4.62
C LEU A 47 -3.68 -0.13 5.08
N ASP A 48 -4.80 -0.65 5.59
CA ASP A 48 -4.86 -2.03 6.02
C ASP A 48 -4.64 -2.96 4.84
N LYS A 49 -3.83 -4.01 5.05
CA LYS A 49 -3.49 -4.93 3.99
C LYS A 49 -4.73 -5.73 3.55
N LEU A 50 -5.03 -5.69 2.26
CA LEU A 50 -6.14 -6.43 1.64
C LEU A 50 -5.69 -7.78 1.05
N GLY A 51 -6.65 -8.65 0.73
CA GLY A 51 -6.41 -9.91 0.00
C GLY A 51 -6.21 -11.17 0.86
N LYS A 52 -6.79 -11.21 2.08
CA LYS A 52 -6.87 -12.44 2.86
C LYS A 52 -7.95 -13.36 2.27
N ALA A 53 -7.55 -14.53 1.78
CA ALA A 53 -8.49 -15.54 1.30
C ALA A 53 -9.28 -16.13 2.49
N ALA A 54 -10.59 -16.31 2.29
CA ALA A 54 -11.43 -17.12 3.16
C ALA A 54 -11.40 -18.57 2.66
N ASP A 55 -11.09 -19.52 3.53
CA ASP A 55 -11.03 -20.94 3.21
C ASP A 55 -11.81 -21.72 4.27
N PHE A 56 -12.88 -22.39 3.85
CA PHE A 56 -13.74 -23.22 4.70
C PHE A 56 -13.17 -24.63 4.92
N THR A 57 -12.21 -25.05 4.09
CA THR A 57 -11.51 -26.34 4.20
C THR A 57 -10.22 -26.23 4.99
N ALA A 58 -9.70 -25.02 5.16
CA ALA A 58 -8.57 -24.75 6.02
C ALA A 58 -8.93 -25.18 7.43
N GLN A 59 -8.42 -26.34 7.87
CA GLN A 59 -8.35 -26.68 9.29
C GLN A 59 -7.74 -25.47 9.97
N TYR A 60 -8.56 -24.77 10.77
CA TYR A 60 -8.23 -23.55 11.49
C TYR A 60 -6.73 -23.57 11.80
N GLN A 61 -5.94 -22.91 10.94
CA GLN A 61 -4.51 -22.77 11.16
C GLN A 61 -4.44 -21.76 12.28
N SER A 62 -4.67 -22.27 13.49
CA SER A 62 -4.39 -21.62 14.75
C SER A 62 -3.09 -20.88 14.52
N ALA A 63 -3.21 -19.56 14.65
CA ALA A 63 -2.21 -18.58 14.29
C ALA A 63 -0.82 -19.17 14.55
N ASN A 64 -0.13 -19.60 13.48
CA ASN A 64 1.23 -20.07 13.63
C ASN A 64 1.98 -18.89 14.25
N PRO A 65 2.46 -18.96 15.51
CA PRO A 65 2.96 -17.79 16.24
C PRO A 65 4.14 -17.13 15.52
N ASN A 66 4.77 -17.87 14.61
CA ASN A 66 5.91 -17.45 13.80
C ASN A 66 5.53 -16.82 12.46
N ARG A 67 4.24 -16.76 12.09
CA ARG A 67 3.79 -15.96 10.95
C ARG A 67 3.35 -14.59 11.48
N PRO A 68 4.04 -13.50 11.11
CA PRO A 68 3.64 -12.16 11.53
C PRO A 68 2.21 -11.92 11.08
N ALA A 69 1.42 -11.29 11.94
CA ALA A 69 0.01 -11.02 11.74
C ALA A 69 -0.22 -10.00 10.62
N ARG A 70 0.01 -10.46 9.39
CA ARG A 70 0.18 -9.64 8.18
C ARG A 70 -1.10 -8.93 7.74
N TYR A 71 -2.24 -9.38 8.26
CA TYR A 71 -3.58 -8.86 7.99
C TYR A 71 -4.29 -8.42 9.29
N GLN A 72 -3.54 -8.28 10.39
CA GLN A 72 -4.08 -7.77 11.64
C GLN A 72 -4.03 -6.25 11.62
N ARG A 73 -5.15 -5.62 11.98
CA ARG A 73 -5.28 -4.16 12.00
C ARG A 73 -4.62 -3.63 13.26
N THR A 74 -3.42 -3.09 13.13
CA THR A 74 -2.63 -2.54 14.24
C THR A 74 -3.01 -1.10 14.58
N ASN A 75 -3.67 -0.40 13.66
CA ASN A 75 -3.98 1.02 13.78
C ASN A 75 -5.40 1.28 14.32
N ASP A 76 -6.14 0.23 14.66
CA ASP A 76 -7.52 0.30 15.16
C ASP A 76 -7.53 0.06 16.69
N PRO A 77 -7.89 1.06 17.51
CA PRO A 77 -7.98 0.92 18.97
C PRO A 77 -9.02 -0.11 19.43
N SER A 78 -10.03 -0.39 18.59
CA SER A 78 -11.10 -1.36 18.86
C SER A 78 -10.70 -2.79 18.46
N GLY A 79 -9.71 -2.94 17.58
CA GLY A 79 -9.13 -4.22 17.17
C GLY A 79 -10.04 -5.15 16.36
N VAL A 80 -11.37 -4.97 16.37
CA VAL A 80 -12.33 -5.84 15.67
C VAL A 80 -13.59 -5.03 15.25
N ASN A 81 -13.96 -5.07 13.97
CA ASN A 81 -15.25 -4.56 13.48
C ASN A 81 -16.36 -5.58 13.79
N ALA A 82 -16.82 -5.59 15.04
CA ALA A 82 -17.83 -6.53 15.51
C ALA A 82 -19.21 -6.30 14.86
N GLU A 83 -19.48 -5.07 14.42
CA GLU A 83 -20.77 -4.63 13.85
C GLU A 83 -21.09 -5.32 12.52
N PHE A 84 -20.07 -5.71 11.77
CA PHE A 84 -20.19 -6.38 10.47
C PHE A 84 -19.79 -7.86 10.49
N GLN A 85 -19.64 -8.44 11.69
CA GLN A 85 -19.24 -9.83 11.83
C GLN A 85 -20.44 -10.77 11.86
N TYR A 86 -20.53 -11.67 10.88
CA TYR A 86 -21.44 -12.80 10.95
C TYR A 86 -20.91 -13.85 11.91
N LYS A 87 -21.72 -14.25 12.90
CA LYS A 87 -21.43 -15.35 13.82
C LYS A 87 -22.23 -16.56 13.37
N HIS A 88 -21.52 -17.62 13.00
CA HIS A 88 -22.11 -18.89 12.61
C HIS A 88 -22.29 -19.77 13.85
N ASP A 89 -23.50 -20.32 14.03
CA ASP A 89 -23.76 -21.24 15.13
C ASP A 89 -23.30 -22.64 14.75
N THR A 90 -22.08 -22.97 15.19
CA THR A 90 -21.45 -24.27 14.90
C THR A 90 -22.19 -25.44 15.54
N ILE A 91 -23.07 -25.21 16.53
CA ILE A 91 -23.80 -26.25 17.23
C ILE A 91 -25.00 -26.71 16.37
N GLU A 92 -25.72 -25.79 15.75
CA GLU A 92 -26.85 -26.11 14.87
C GLU A 92 -26.40 -26.80 13.58
N ASP A 93 -25.28 -26.39 12.98
CA ASP A 93 -24.80 -26.95 11.70
C ASP A 93 -24.35 -28.41 11.79
N GLN A 94 -23.87 -28.86 12.96
CA GLN A 94 -23.46 -30.26 13.16
C GLN A 94 -24.64 -31.23 13.20
N SER A 95 -25.87 -30.73 13.30
CA SER A 95 -27.08 -31.55 13.34
C SER A 95 -27.49 -32.09 11.97
N PHE A 96 -26.99 -31.50 10.89
CA PHE A 96 -27.35 -31.89 9.52
C PHE A 96 -26.48 -33.06 9.04
N GLN A 97 -27.15 -34.12 8.58
CA GLN A 97 -26.51 -35.24 7.89
C GLN A 97 -27.00 -35.29 6.45
N LEU A 98 -26.07 -35.42 5.51
CA LEU A 98 -26.40 -35.59 4.09
C LEU A 98 -26.88 -37.03 3.85
N VAL A 99 -28.13 -37.20 3.45
CA VAL A 99 -28.64 -38.51 3.01
C VAL A 99 -28.08 -38.81 1.61
N ASP A 100 -27.28 -39.87 1.50
CA ASP A 100 -26.67 -40.27 0.23
C ASP A 100 -27.72 -40.92 -0.70
N THR A 101 -28.08 -40.24 -1.78
CA THR A 101 -28.95 -40.79 -2.85
C THR A 101 -28.15 -41.28 -4.06
N ALA A 102 -26.81 -41.28 -4.00
CA ALA A 102 -25.96 -41.72 -5.10
C ALA A 102 -25.76 -43.24 -5.08
N LYS A 103 -25.83 -43.87 -6.26
CA LYS A 103 -25.48 -45.29 -6.42
C LYS A 103 -23.98 -45.45 -6.18
N ALA A 104 -23.57 -46.27 -5.21
CA ALA A 104 -22.18 -46.45 -4.80
C ALA A 104 -21.21 -46.69 -5.98
N THR A 105 -20.45 -45.67 -6.37
CA THR A 105 -19.30 -45.82 -7.26
C THR A 105 -18.12 -46.31 -6.44
N ARG A 106 -17.65 -47.53 -6.72
CA ARG A 106 -16.42 -48.08 -6.14
C ARG A 106 -15.22 -47.25 -6.62
N ASN A 107 -14.59 -46.51 -5.71
CA ASN A 107 -13.35 -45.76 -5.98
C ASN A 107 -12.19 -46.74 -6.26
N ASN A 108 -11.78 -46.83 -7.53
CA ASN A 108 -10.58 -47.56 -7.95
C ASN A 108 -9.33 -46.70 -7.69
N THR A 109 -8.81 -46.72 -6.47
CA THR A 109 -7.55 -46.05 -6.09
C THR A 109 -6.32 -46.83 -6.56
N ARG A 110 -6.22 -47.13 -7.87
CA ARG A 110 -5.00 -47.61 -8.51
C ARG A 110 -4.60 -46.69 -9.66
N LEU A 111 -4.22 -45.46 -9.31
CA LEU A 111 -3.47 -44.59 -10.20
C LEU A 111 -1.99 -45.01 -10.15
N ARG A 112 -1.50 -45.47 -11.31
CA ARG A 112 -0.13 -45.82 -11.66
C ARG A 112 0.92 -44.82 -11.12
N PRO A 113 2.08 -45.29 -10.61
CA PRO A 113 3.20 -44.40 -10.33
C PRO A 113 3.92 -44.05 -11.65
N THR A 114 3.88 -42.79 -12.04
CA THR A 114 4.64 -42.25 -13.17
C THR A 114 6.14 -42.32 -12.87
N TRP A 115 6.86 -43.09 -13.69
CA TRP A 115 8.31 -43.17 -13.69
C TRP A 115 8.92 -41.81 -14.06
N GLY A 116 9.64 -41.17 -13.12
CA GLY A 116 10.37 -39.92 -13.40
C GLY A 116 10.75 -39.05 -12.20
N GLN A 117 10.17 -39.28 -11.01
CA GLN A 117 10.37 -38.42 -9.83
C GLN A 117 11.22 -39.10 -8.71
N GLN A 118 12.16 -39.98 -9.07
CA GLN A 118 13.03 -40.70 -8.12
C GLN A 118 14.53 -40.60 -8.47
N ARG A 119 15.04 -39.39 -8.69
CA ARG A 119 16.50 -39.17 -8.79
C ARG A 119 17.09 -38.12 -7.84
N PHE A 120 16.33 -37.62 -6.86
CA PHE A 120 16.88 -36.69 -5.85
C PHE A 120 16.42 -36.91 -4.39
N ALA A 121 15.87 -38.09 -4.07
CA ALA A 121 15.43 -38.42 -2.69
C ALA A 121 16.03 -39.73 -2.12
N ALA A 122 17.09 -40.26 -2.72
CA ALA A 122 17.80 -41.42 -2.20
C ALA A 122 18.85 -41.01 -1.15
N ASN A 123 18.41 -40.65 0.08
CA ASN A 123 19.19 -40.89 1.32
C ASN A 123 18.57 -40.40 2.65
N ARG A 124 17.24 -40.36 2.81
CA ARG A 124 16.63 -39.95 4.10
C ARG A 124 15.58 -40.87 4.70
N LEU A 125 15.45 -42.10 4.23
CA LEU A 125 14.48 -43.02 4.81
C LEU A 125 14.95 -44.48 4.74
N ASN A 126 16.08 -44.79 5.37
CA ASN A 126 16.50 -46.16 5.64
C ASN A 126 16.81 -46.34 7.13
N ASN A 127 15.82 -46.06 7.99
CA ASN A 127 15.89 -46.47 9.40
C ASN A 127 14.52 -46.61 10.07
N ARG A 128 13.57 -47.30 9.44
CA ARG A 128 12.34 -47.77 10.10
C ARG A 128 11.96 -49.15 9.58
N ASN A 129 12.77 -50.16 9.89
CA ASN A 129 12.26 -51.53 10.00
C ASN A 129 12.10 -51.85 11.49
N GLY A 130 10.86 -51.78 11.95
CA GLY A 130 10.45 -52.38 13.21
C GLY A 130 10.60 -53.90 13.12
N LYS A 131 11.30 -54.47 14.09
CA LYS A 131 11.28 -55.91 14.36
C LYS A 131 10.25 -56.16 15.45
N THR A 132 9.26 -56.99 15.13
CA THR A 132 8.44 -57.78 16.05
C THR A 132 9.33 -58.75 16.87
N PRO A 133 8.86 -59.21 18.05
CA PRO A 133 9.71 -59.78 19.10
C PRO A 133 9.99 -61.27 18.86
N GLY A 134 11.22 -61.71 19.12
CA GLY A 134 11.58 -63.12 19.07
C GLY A 134 13.09 -63.37 19.19
N GLN A 135 13.51 -63.74 20.40
CA GLN A 135 14.56 -64.73 20.73
C GLN A 135 15.99 -64.56 20.11
N GLY A 136 16.97 -64.15 20.94
CA GLY A 136 18.42 -64.31 20.66
C GLY A 136 19.33 -63.29 21.37
N PRO A 137 20.55 -63.66 21.84
CA PRO A 137 21.26 -63.03 22.98
C PRO A 137 22.10 -61.78 22.64
N PRO A 138 22.62 -61.03 23.64
CA PRO A 138 23.05 -59.64 23.48
C PRO A 138 24.47 -59.52 22.92
N ALA A 139 24.66 -58.64 21.94
CA ALA A 139 25.98 -58.26 21.42
C ALA A 139 26.25 -56.77 21.66
N LEU A 140 27.10 -56.55 22.67
CA LEU A 140 28.08 -55.49 22.88
C LEU A 140 27.82 -54.12 22.23
N GLU A 141 27.37 -53.21 23.09
CA GLU A 141 27.29 -51.77 22.86
C GLU A 141 28.67 -51.09 23.03
N SER A 142 28.74 -49.87 22.52
CA SER A 142 29.82 -48.88 22.64
C SER A 142 30.85 -48.88 21.51
N GLN A 143 30.77 -47.81 20.69
CA GLN A 143 31.89 -46.98 20.18
C GLN A 143 31.52 -46.22 18.89
N SER A 144 30.30 -46.35 18.35
CA SER A 144 29.92 -45.71 17.07
C SER A 144 28.95 -44.52 17.19
N GLN A 145 28.49 -44.17 18.39
CA GLN A 145 27.52 -43.08 18.61
C GLN A 145 28.15 -41.71 18.95
N MET A 146 29.44 -41.65 19.32
CA MET A 146 30.05 -40.40 19.80
C MET A 146 30.57 -39.49 18.68
N MET A 147 30.95 -40.05 17.53
CA MET A 147 31.53 -39.29 16.40
C MET A 147 30.49 -38.60 15.50
N LYS A 148 29.21 -38.99 15.55
CA LYS A 148 28.14 -38.35 14.76
C LYS A 148 27.57 -37.07 15.41
N LYS A 149 27.79 -36.88 16.72
CA LYS A 149 27.26 -35.72 17.48
C LYS A 149 28.09 -34.43 17.28
N GLY A 150 29.35 -34.55 16.84
CA GLY A 150 30.25 -33.40 16.59
C GLY A 150 29.94 -32.67 15.28
N GLN A 151 29.71 -33.40 14.19
CA GLN A 151 29.43 -32.79 12.87
C GLN A 151 28.05 -32.11 12.81
N GLN A 152 27.08 -32.61 13.58
CA GLN A 152 25.74 -32.01 13.67
C GLN A 152 25.73 -30.65 14.40
N LYS A 153 26.70 -30.39 15.30
CA LYS A 153 26.84 -29.10 15.99
C LYS A 153 27.47 -28.03 15.08
N GLN A 154 28.35 -28.41 14.16
CA GLN A 154 28.98 -27.50 13.21
C GLN A 154 27.97 -26.98 12.17
N ASN A 155 27.07 -27.83 11.67
CA ASN A 155 26.00 -27.44 10.75
C ASN A 155 24.99 -26.47 11.41
N LYS A 156 24.63 -26.69 12.69
CA LYS A 156 23.75 -25.76 13.41
C LYS A 156 24.36 -24.37 13.60
N ARG A 157 25.70 -24.27 13.69
CA ARG A 157 26.39 -22.98 13.81
C ARG A 157 26.40 -22.23 12.48
N TRP A 158 26.63 -22.94 11.37
CA TRP A 158 26.52 -22.38 10.02
C TRP A 158 25.10 -21.96 9.66
N ASP A 159 24.07 -22.74 10.04
CA ASP A 159 22.67 -22.38 9.86
C ASP A 159 22.27 -21.14 10.67
N ARG A 160 22.73 -21.01 11.92
CA ARG A 160 22.50 -19.80 12.73
C ARG A 160 23.18 -18.57 12.13
N LEU A 161 24.42 -18.70 11.65
CA LEU A 161 25.16 -17.60 11.05
C LEU A 161 24.59 -17.19 9.68
N SER A 162 24.08 -18.15 8.91
CA SER A 162 23.37 -17.92 7.66
C SER A 162 22.02 -17.21 7.89
N ASN A 163 21.24 -17.65 8.88
CA ASN A 163 19.99 -16.98 9.26
C ASN A 163 20.23 -15.58 9.84
N ALA A 164 21.29 -15.37 10.63
CA ALA A 164 21.67 -14.05 11.11
C ALA A 164 22.02 -13.10 9.95
N ARG A 165 22.79 -13.56 8.95
CA ARG A 165 23.09 -12.75 7.75
C ARG A 165 21.87 -12.47 6.89
N ARG A 166 20.92 -13.41 6.79
CA ARG A 166 19.64 -13.19 6.09
C ARG A 166 18.80 -12.11 6.78
N MET A 167 18.75 -12.09 8.10
CA MET A 167 18.05 -11.06 8.88
C MET A 167 18.61 -9.65 8.68
N PHE A 168 19.93 -9.50 8.53
CA PHE A 168 20.56 -8.21 8.23
C PHE A 168 20.48 -7.80 6.75
N SER A 169 20.28 -8.77 5.84
CA SER A 169 20.13 -8.50 4.40
C SER A 169 18.70 -8.06 4.03
N THR A 170 17.67 -8.65 4.64
CA THR A 170 16.28 -8.19 4.46
C THR A 170 16.07 -6.78 5.02
N LYS A 171 16.74 -6.41 6.11
CA LYS A 171 16.66 -5.05 6.69
C LYS A 171 17.26 -3.94 5.83
N ARG A 172 18.12 -4.26 4.85
CA ARG A 172 18.63 -3.29 3.86
C ARG A 172 17.77 -3.20 2.60
N ARG A 173 16.82 -4.12 2.44
CA ARG A 173 15.89 -4.15 1.30
C ARG A 173 14.53 -3.54 1.64
N ASP A 174 14.26 -3.33 2.92
CA ASP A 174 13.27 -2.37 3.40
C ASP A 174 13.84 -0.96 3.25
N GLY A 175 14.19 -0.60 2.00
CA GLY A 175 14.29 0.80 1.63
C GLY A 175 12.95 1.40 1.98
N GLU A 176 12.97 2.37 2.89
CA GLU A 176 11.84 3.17 3.36
C GLU A 176 10.88 3.36 2.19
N THR A 177 9.82 2.54 2.14
CA THR A 177 8.87 2.58 1.04
C THR A 177 8.06 3.82 1.35
N LYS A 178 8.56 4.96 0.89
CA LYS A 178 7.95 6.27 1.15
C LYS A 178 6.52 6.20 0.67
N GLU A 179 5.61 6.18 1.63
CA GLU A 179 4.18 6.17 1.38
C GLU A 179 3.86 7.46 0.63
N ARG A 180 3.48 7.33 -0.63
CA ARG A 180 3.07 8.46 -1.45
C ARG A 180 1.61 8.73 -1.16
N MET A 181 1.36 9.55 -0.14
CA MET A 181 0.04 10.13 0.05
C MET A 181 -0.23 11.14 -1.07
N ALA A 182 -1.48 11.22 -1.53
CA ALA A 182 -1.88 12.27 -2.46
C ALA A 182 -1.70 13.63 -1.78
N SER A 183 -1.17 14.62 -2.52
CA SER A 183 -1.03 15.99 -2.02
C SER A 183 -2.39 16.69 -1.83
N VAL A 184 -3.42 16.21 -2.53
CA VAL A 184 -4.78 16.75 -2.48
C VAL A 184 -5.75 15.68 -2.01
N GLN A 185 -6.76 16.08 -1.24
CA GLN A 185 -7.83 15.20 -0.80
C GLN A 185 -8.78 14.90 -1.97
N VAL A 186 -8.86 13.63 -2.36
CA VAL A 186 -9.74 13.19 -3.46
C VAL A 186 -11.17 13.06 -2.97
N SER A 187 -12.08 13.88 -3.50
CA SER A 187 -13.53 13.82 -3.25
C SER A 187 -14.22 12.82 -4.17
N THR A 188 -15.34 12.25 -3.72
CA THR A 188 -16.19 11.35 -4.51
C THR A 188 -16.99 12.06 -5.60
N GLU A 189 -17.10 13.38 -5.54
CA GLU A 189 -17.79 14.21 -6.53
C GLU A 189 -16.97 14.43 -7.80
N TRP A 190 -15.66 14.18 -7.75
CA TRP A 190 -14.76 14.41 -8.87
C TRP A 190 -15.01 13.37 -9.96
N LYS A 191 -15.37 13.85 -11.16
CA LYS A 191 -15.52 12.99 -12.34
C LYS A 191 -14.16 12.75 -12.99
N LEU A 192 -13.77 11.49 -13.11
CA LEU A 192 -12.58 11.11 -13.87
C LEU A 192 -12.81 11.43 -15.36
N VAL A 193 -11.99 12.33 -15.90
CA VAL A 193 -12.02 12.70 -17.33
C VAL A 193 -11.08 11.81 -18.12
N GLN A 194 -9.82 11.74 -17.70
CA GLN A 194 -8.78 10.99 -18.39
C GLN A 194 -7.72 10.50 -17.41
N GLN A 195 -7.15 9.33 -17.70
CA GLN A 195 -6.06 8.74 -16.94
C GLN A 195 -4.90 8.45 -17.89
N PHE A 196 -3.72 8.97 -17.54
CA PHE A 196 -2.50 8.76 -18.31
C PHE A 196 -1.49 7.96 -17.49
N GLU A 197 -0.85 7.00 -18.14
CA GLU A 197 0.31 6.31 -17.58
C GLU A 197 1.60 7.05 -17.97
N LEU A 198 2.60 7.09 -17.08
CA LEU A 198 3.87 7.79 -17.36
C LEU A 198 4.53 7.36 -18.68
N MET A 199 4.42 6.08 -19.07
CA MET A 199 5.00 5.59 -20.32
C MET A 199 4.39 6.23 -21.58
N GLN A 200 3.15 6.73 -21.49
CA GLN A 200 2.49 7.43 -22.59
C GLN A 200 3.08 8.83 -22.78
N LEU A 201 3.42 9.51 -21.68
CA LEU A 201 4.01 10.85 -21.70
C LEU A 201 5.42 10.87 -22.30
N MET A 202 6.19 9.77 -22.15
CA MET A 202 7.55 9.67 -22.70
C MET A 202 7.63 9.74 -24.23
N LYS A 203 6.53 9.43 -24.93
CA LYS A 203 6.48 9.41 -26.40
C LYS A 203 5.87 10.67 -27.01
N LEU A 204 5.36 11.58 -26.19
CA LEU A 204 4.78 12.83 -26.66
C LEU A 204 5.87 13.74 -27.19
N GLN A 205 5.62 14.28 -28.37
CA GLN A 205 6.48 15.24 -29.05
C GLN A 205 5.58 16.28 -29.69
N ALA A 206 5.91 17.56 -29.49
CA ALA A 206 5.17 18.68 -30.02
C ALA A 206 6.14 19.62 -30.75
N ASN A 207 5.71 20.17 -31.89
CA ASN A 207 6.45 21.21 -32.59
C ASN A 207 6.23 22.54 -31.85
N ILE A 208 7.32 23.15 -31.39
CA ILE A 208 7.26 24.41 -30.65
C ILE A 208 7.06 25.55 -31.67
N PRO A 209 5.97 26.34 -31.58
CA PRO A 209 5.78 27.50 -32.44
C PRO A 209 6.78 28.63 -32.08
N PRO A 210 7.06 29.56 -33.00
CA PRO A 210 7.84 30.76 -32.67
C PRO A 210 7.08 31.61 -31.63
N SER A 211 7.78 32.05 -30.59
CA SER A 211 7.23 32.91 -29.53
C SER A 211 7.60 34.37 -29.76
N GLU A 212 6.67 35.28 -29.46
CA GLU A 212 6.87 36.72 -29.49
C GLU A 212 6.71 37.32 -28.09
N ASP A 213 7.52 38.33 -27.77
CA ASP A 213 7.48 39.01 -26.49
C ASP A 213 6.38 40.08 -26.49
N LEU A 214 5.34 39.89 -25.66
CA LEU A 214 4.23 40.85 -25.54
C LEU A 214 4.54 42.01 -24.57
N LYS A 215 5.02 41.69 -23.36
CA LYS A 215 5.29 42.65 -22.29
C LYS A 215 6.51 42.20 -21.48
N THR A 216 7.43 43.13 -21.20
CA THR A 216 8.58 42.93 -20.32
C THR A 216 8.41 43.78 -19.06
N LEU A 217 8.33 43.13 -17.89
CA LEU A 217 7.98 43.78 -16.63
C LEU A 217 9.02 43.47 -15.53
N GLY A 218 9.13 44.37 -14.56
CA GLY A 218 10.02 44.24 -13.42
C GLY A 218 11.42 44.81 -13.63
N THR A 219 12.29 44.61 -12.65
CA THR A 219 13.67 45.10 -12.66
C THR A 219 14.63 44.00 -12.24
N LEU A 220 15.79 43.93 -12.89
CA LEU A 220 16.81 42.92 -12.62
C LEU A 220 18.08 43.56 -12.05
N HIS A 221 18.59 43.02 -10.95
CA HIS A 221 19.87 43.47 -10.39
C HIS A 221 21.02 42.78 -11.12
N LYS A 222 22.13 43.51 -11.30
CA LYS A 222 23.35 42.95 -11.88
C LYS A 222 23.89 41.84 -10.99
N TYR A 223 24.30 40.73 -11.61
CA TYR A 223 25.01 39.64 -10.94
C TYR A 223 26.41 40.10 -10.49
N ASP A 224 26.87 39.58 -9.35
CA ASP A 224 28.21 39.81 -8.84
C ASP A 224 29.12 38.65 -9.26
N ASP A 225 29.98 38.90 -10.25
CA ASP A 225 30.88 37.92 -10.86
C ASP A 225 31.87 37.30 -9.84
N ASN A 226 32.05 37.91 -8.67
CA ASN A 226 32.88 37.34 -7.61
C ASN A 226 32.31 36.03 -7.05
N PHE A 227 31.00 35.79 -7.17
CA PHE A 227 30.37 34.55 -6.71
C PHE A 227 30.78 33.32 -7.54
N ASP A 228 31.25 33.50 -8.78
CA ASP A 228 31.73 32.40 -9.64
C ASP A 228 33.02 31.77 -9.12
N ARG A 229 33.79 32.51 -8.31
CA ARG A 229 35.09 32.07 -7.77
C ARG A 229 34.95 31.34 -6.43
N ILE A 230 33.74 31.24 -5.87
CA ILE A 230 33.51 30.57 -4.59
C ILE A 230 33.79 29.08 -4.76
N SER A 231 34.72 28.59 -3.96
CA SER A 231 35.05 27.16 -3.86
C SER A 231 34.81 26.65 -2.44
N ALA A 232 34.81 25.33 -2.25
CA ALA A 232 34.67 24.72 -0.93
C ALA A 232 35.73 25.21 0.09
N ARG A 233 36.89 25.71 -0.38
CA ARG A 233 37.95 26.30 0.47
C ARG A 233 37.68 27.77 0.84
N THR A 234 36.96 28.50 0.00
CA THR A 234 36.65 29.94 0.13
C THR A 234 35.15 30.15 0.24
N ALA A 235 34.51 29.33 1.08
CA ALA A 235 33.08 29.37 1.25
C ALA A 235 32.64 30.68 1.91
N LYS A 236 31.61 31.32 1.34
CA LYS A 236 30.96 32.49 1.92
C LYS A 236 29.69 32.05 2.66
N PRO A 237 29.48 32.44 3.92
CA PRO A 237 28.25 32.10 4.64
C PRO A 237 27.04 32.77 3.98
N LEU A 238 25.92 32.06 3.92
CA LEU A 238 24.67 32.59 3.36
C LEU A 238 24.11 33.67 4.29
N ALA A 239 24.04 34.91 3.80
CA ALA A 239 23.44 36.01 4.54
C ALA A 239 21.91 35.91 4.49
N ARG A 240 21.26 36.22 5.63
CA ARG A 240 19.81 36.41 5.69
C ARG A 240 19.51 37.85 5.27
N PHE A 241 18.76 38.01 4.18
CA PHE A 241 18.29 39.31 3.73
C PHE A 241 16.83 39.49 4.13
N GLU A 242 16.47 40.68 4.60
CA GLU A 242 15.11 41.00 5.06
C GLU A 242 14.14 41.33 3.91
N VAL A 243 14.67 41.66 2.73
CA VAL A 243 13.85 42.09 1.60
C VAL A 243 14.21 41.32 0.34
N LYS A 244 13.40 40.31 0.05
CA LYS A 244 12.94 40.04 -1.31
C LYS A 244 11.56 39.44 -1.19
N GLU A 245 10.56 40.27 -1.43
CA GLU A 245 9.16 39.84 -1.54
C GLU A 245 9.07 38.90 -2.74
N ASN A 246 9.28 37.61 -2.50
CA ASN A 246 9.04 36.59 -3.52
C ASN A 246 7.52 36.47 -3.63
N VAL A 247 6.95 37.17 -4.60
CA VAL A 247 5.51 37.14 -4.84
C VAL A 247 5.18 35.89 -5.65
N ALA A 248 4.56 34.91 -5.00
CA ALA A 248 4.05 33.71 -5.65
C ALA A 248 2.61 33.96 -6.13
N VAL A 249 2.45 34.76 -7.19
CA VAL A 249 1.14 35.07 -7.79
C VAL A 249 0.69 33.92 -8.69
N THR A 250 -0.57 33.51 -8.56
CA THR A 250 -1.19 32.55 -9.48
C THR A 250 -1.62 33.22 -10.79
N THR A 251 -1.78 32.46 -11.88
CA THR A 251 -2.19 33.05 -13.18
C THR A 251 -3.52 33.79 -13.13
N THR A 252 -4.41 33.43 -12.20
CA THR A 252 -5.72 34.07 -12.00
C THR A 252 -5.63 35.34 -11.15
N GLU A 253 -4.60 35.49 -10.33
CA GLU A 253 -4.39 36.68 -9.48
C GLU A 253 -3.44 37.69 -10.14
N ASP A 254 -2.88 37.36 -11.31
CA ASP A 254 -2.02 38.24 -12.08
C ASP A 254 -2.86 39.20 -12.94
N PRO A 255 -2.87 40.50 -12.63
CA PRO A 255 -3.68 41.48 -13.37
C PRO A 255 -3.19 41.70 -14.80
N VAL A 256 -1.91 41.42 -15.09
CA VAL A 256 -1.35 41.54 -16.44
C VAL A 256 -1.90 40.43 -17.31
N ILE A 257 -1.92 39.20 -16.80
CA ILE A 257 -2.51 38.05 -17.51
C ILE A 257 -4.01 38.27 -17.70
N GLU A 258 -4.73 38.77 -16.70
CA GLU A 258 -6.14 39.12 -16.81
C GLU A 258 -6.39 40.15 -17.93
N SER A 259 -5.58 41.21 -17.99
CA SER A 259 -5.70 42.22 -19.06
C SER A 259 -5.47 41.62 -20.45
N LEU A 260 -4.46 40.78 -20.61
CA LEU A 260 -4.14 40.13 -21.90
C LEU A 260 -5.25 39.16 -22.33
N ALA A 261 -5.85 38.44 -21.37
CA ALA A 261 -6.97 37.55 -21.64
C ALA A 261 -8.22 38.31 -22.13
N THR A 262 -8.45 39.54 -21.64
CA THR A 262 -9.55 40.39 -22.12
C THR A 262 -9.28 41.00 -23.50
N GLU A 263 -8.03 41.30 -23.81
CA GLU A 263 -7.62 41.88 -25.09
C GLU A 263 -7.63 40.85 -26.25
N GLY A 264 -7.67 39.55 -25.92
CA GLY A 264 -7.81 38.46 -26.91
C GLY A 264 -6.53 38.17 -27.71
N ALA A 265 -5.37 38.44 -27.10
CA ALA A 265 -4.06 38.09 -27.64
C ALA A 265 -3.78 36.58 -27.60
#